data_AF-A0A9D7T7L0-F1
#
_entry.id   AF-A0A9D7T7L0-F1
#
_cell.length_a   1.000
_cell.length_b   1.000
_cell.length_c   1.000
_cell.angle_alpha   90.00
_cell.angle_beta   90.00
_cell.angle_gamma   90.00
#
_symmetry.space_group_name_H-M   'P 1'
#
loop_
_entity.id
_entity.type
_entity.pdbx_description
1 polymer ?
#
loop_
_entity_poly.entity_id
_entity_poly.type
_entity_poly.pdbx_seq_one_letter_code
_entity_poly.pdbx_strand_id
1 'polypeptide(L)'
;MAKNIKSYTVYFASELFSLKHLIGNAYLAEAIYEKSHGRYLCVLPQNLEQRGNTAKSIRDQDILTLLRCDLGLFNYDGTELDSGTVVEFMFAKFADIPSVILRSDFRHGGDQRADPWNLMTSFYPRTTNVIVDSLGLYKTTMKSRRTKPQDEIVRLAGQHSTADGQHMCERIAEACVRALDRVVAIEPVMPKHLREEIYNWLALMPSFRGKPKALRKELDAILEHKASRGLL
;
A
#
# COMPACT_ATOMS: atom_id res chain seq x y z
N MET A 1 8.11 -30.44 -5.74
CA MET A 1 6.72 -30.04 -5.39
C MET A 1 6.79 -28.64 -4.83
N ALA A 2 6.24 -27.63 -5.53
CA ALA A 2 6.20 -26.28 -4.99
C ALA A 2 5.31 -26.27 -3.74
N LYS A 3 5.84 -25.85 -2.59
CA LYS A 3 5.00 -25.54 -1.42
C LYS A 3 3.94 -24.54 -1.88
N ASN A 4 2.67 -24.81 -1.62
CA ASN A 4 1.59 -23.88 -1.95
C ASN A 4 1.78 -22.64 -1.06
N ILE A 5 2.39 -21.58 -1.59
CA ILE A 5 2.66 -20.34 -0.85
C ILE A 5 1.33 -19.64 -0.65
N LYS A 6 0.92 -19.44 0.61
CA LYS A 6 -0.29 -18.68 0.94
C LYS A 6 -0.09 -17.23 0.52
N SER A 7 -0.77 -16.78 -0.53
CA SER A 7 -0.69 -15.41 -1.04
C SER A 7 -1.70 -14.47 -0.38
N TYR A 8 -1.34 -13.20 -0.19
CA TYR A 8 -2.17 -12.15 0.40
C TYR A 8 -2.37 -11.01 -0.60
N THR A 9 -3.59 -10.51 -0.69
CA THR A 9 -3.87 -9.29 -1.46
C THR A 9 -3.51 -8.05 -0.64
N VAL A 10 -2.86 -7.07 -1.27
CA VAL A 10 -2.41 -5.83 -0.63
C VAL A 10 -3.00 -4.65 -1.36
N TYR A 11 -3.91 -3.91 -0.74
CA TYR A 11 -4.38 -2.65 -1.33
C TYR A 11 -3.23 -1.65 -1.30
N PHE A 12 -2.78 -1.20 -2.47
CA PHE A 12 -1.66 -0.27 -2.56
C PHE A 12 -2.16 1.14 -2.89
N ALA A 13 -2.38 1.91 -1.83
CA ALA A 13 -2.75 3.31 -1.85
C ALA A 13 -1.51 4.19 -2.08
N SER A 14 -1.55 4.99 -3.13
CA SER A 14 -0.55 6.01 -3.44
C SER A 14 -1.17 7.03 -4.39
N GLU A 15 -0.51 8.16 -4.53
CA GLU A 15 -0.80 9.18 -5.52
C GLU A 15 -0.91 8.59 -6.93
N LEU A 16 -1.84 9.09 -7.75
CA LEU A 16 -2.07 8.59 -9.13
C LEU A 16 -2.07 9.69 -10.19
N PHE A 17 -1.58 10.87 -9.82
CA PHE A 17 -1.80 12.09 -10.60
C PHE A 17 -0.72 12.41 -11.64
N SER A 18 0.43 11.73 -11.60
CA SER A 18 1.56 12.04 -12.47
C SER A 18 2.17 10.79 -13.10
N LEU A 19 2.86 10.97 -14.23
CA LEU A 19 3.62 9.92 -14.90
C LEU A 19 4.51 9.15 -13.92
N LYS A 20 5.20 9.87 -13.02
CA LYS A 20 6.11 9.28 -12.04
C LYS A 20 5.38 8.42 -11.02
N HIS A 21 4.18 8.82 -10.60
CA HIS A 21 3.39 8.03 -9.67
C HIS A 21 2.91 6.74 -10.32
N LEU A 22 2.29 6.84 -11.51
CA LEU A 22 1.72 5.68 -12.19
C LEU A 22 2.77 4.60 -12.49
N ILE A 23 3.94 5.00 -13.02
CA ILE A 23 5.03 4.06 -13.31
C ILE A 23 5.69 3.55 -12.03
N GLY A 24 5.85 4.41 -11.01
CA GLY A 24 6.44 4.03 -9.73
C GLY A 24 5.60 2.99 -8.99
N ASN A 25 4.29 3.20 -8.95
CA ASN A 25 3.33 2.29 -8.30
C ASN A 25 3.32 0.92 -8.99
N ALA A 26 3.26 0.91 -10.33
CA ALA A 26 3.31 -0.32 -11.12
C ALA A 26 4.61 -1.09 -10.86
N TYR A 27 5.75 -0.40 -10.96
CA TYR A 27 7.05 -1.04 -10.77
C TYR A 27 7.24 -1.58 -9.35
N LEU A 28 6.85 -0.81 -8.33
CA LEU A 28 6.98 -1.24 -6.94
C LEU A 28 6.07 -2.44 -6.63
N ALA A 29 4.85 -2.48 -7.17
CA ALA A 29 3.95 -3.62 -7.03
C ALA A 29 4.56 -4.90 -7.63
N GLU A 30 5.12 -4.81 -8.83
CA GLU A 30 5.80 -5.93 -9.51
C GLU A 30 7.05 -6.39 -8.74
N ALA A 31 7.86 -5.44 -8.26
CA ALA A 31 9.03 -5.75 -7.45
C ALA A 31 8.64 -6.41 -6.11
N ILE A 32 7.55 -5.98 -5.45
CA ILE A 32 7.03 -6.63 -4.24
C ILE A 32 6.61 -8.07 -4.54
N TYR A 33 5.93 -8.31 -5.67
CA TYR A 33 5.55 -9.65 -6.09
C TYR A 33 6.78 -10.55 -6.29
N GLU A 34 7.79 -10.07 -7.00
CA GLU A 34 9.03 -10.80 -7.27
C GLU A 34 9.80 -11.11 -5.98
N LYS A 35 10.06 -10.08 -5.16
CA LYS A 35 10.85 -10.21 -3.92
C LYS A 35 10.13 -10.98 -2.82
N SER A 36 8.80 -11.10 -2.91
CA SER A 36 8.00 -11.95 -2.00
C SER A 36 7.76 -13.36 -2.54
N HIS A 37 8.30 -13.69 -3.72
CA HIS A 37 8.05 -14.96 -4.42
C HIS A 37 6.55 -15.26 -4.58
N GLY A 38 5.77 -14.25 -4.95
CA GLY A 38 4.33 -14.33 -5.19
C GLY A 38 3.46 -14.35 -3.94
N ARG A 39 4.03 -14.11 -2.75
CA ARG A 39 3.27 -14.06 -1.49
C ARG A 39 2.42 -12.80 -1.36
N TYR A 40 2.84 -11.67 -1.92
CA TYR A 40 2.11 -10.41 -1.84
C TYR A 40 1.65 -9.94 -3.21
N LEU A 41 0.33 -9.82 -3.37
CA LEU A 41 -0.35 -9.46 -4.61
C LEU A 41 -0.91 -8.05 -4.47
N CYS A 42 -0.16 -7.05 -4.91
CA CYS A 42 -0.60 -5.65 -4.84
C CYS A 42 -1.78 -5.39 -5.78
N VAL A 43 -2.85 -4.86 -5.23
CA VAL A 43 -4.03 -4.36 -5.95
C VAL A 43 -3.87 -2.86 -6.09
N LEU A 44 -3.68 -2.41 -7.34
CA LEU A 44 -3.43 -1.01 -7.68
C LEU A 44 -4.75 -0.31 -8.06
N PRO A 45 -5.16 0.80 -7.40
CA PRO A 45 -6.38 1.51 -7.75
C PRO A 45 -6.37 2.04 -9.20
N GLN A 46 -5.21 2.46 -9.71
CA GLN A 46 -5.02 2.86 -11.12
C GLN A 46 -5.34 1.77 -12.16
N ASN A 47 -5.38 0.49 -11.76
CA ASN A 47 -5.70 -0.63 -12.65
C ASN A 47 -7.15 -1.10 -12.53
N LEU A 48 -7.94 -0.55 -11.59
CA LEU A 48 -9.31 -0.96 -11.41
C LEU A 48 -10.16 -0.48 -12.59
N GLU A 49 -10.90 -1.41 -13.20
CA GLU A 49 -11.89 -1.06 -14.22
C GLU A 49 -12.95 -0.14 -13.61
N GLN A 50 -13.01 1.11 -14.07
CA GLN A 50 -14.00 2.06 -13.60
C GLN A 50 -15.39 1.62 -14.07
N ARG A 51 -16.21 1.10 -13.15
CA ARG A 51 -17.61 0.71 -13.44
C ARG A 51 -18.54 1.93 -13.63
N GLY A 52 -18.00 3.14 -13.44
CA GLY A 52 -18.64 4.41 -13.73
C GLY A 52 -17.71 5.59 -13.40
N ASN A 53 -17.91 6.72 -14.08
CA ASN A 53 -16.97 7.85 -14.06
C ASN A 53 -17.37 8.97 -13.08
N THR A 54 -18.22 8.67 -12.09
CA THR A 54 -18.58 9.67 -11.06
C THR A 54 -17.64 9.57 -9.86
N ALA A 55 -17.29 10.70 -9.24
CA ALA A 55 -16.43 10.72 -8.06
C ALA A 55 -16.89 9.74 -6.95
N LYS A 56 -18.21 9.64 -6.74
CA LYS A 56 -18.78 8.68 -5.79
C LYS A 56 -18.58 7.22 -6.19
N SER A 57 -18.70 6.86 -7.47
CA SER A 57 -18.50 5.47 -7.90
C SER A 57 -17.05 5.04 -7.78
N ILE A 58 -16.11 5.94 -8.08
CA ILE A 58 -14.67 5.71 -7.91
C ILE A 58 -14.36 5.49 -6.42
N ARG A 59 -14.76 6.45 -5.55
CA ARG A 59 -14.58 6.34 -4.10
C ARG A 59 -15.18 5.05 -3.51
N ASP A 60 -16.41 4.71 -3.90
CA ASP A 60 -17.09 3.50 -3.41
C ASP A 60 -16.33 2.24 -3.86
N GLN A 61 -15.83 2.21 -5.09
CA GLN A 61 -15.02 1.10 -5.61
C GLN A 61 -13.69 0.96 -4.88
N ASP A 62 -12.98 2.06 -4.64
CA ASP A 62 -11.67 2.07 -3.97
C ASP A 62 -11.79 1.58 -2.52
N ILE A 63 -12.74 2.15 -1.74
CA ILE A 63 -12.96 1.72 -0.35
C ILE A 63 -13.40 0.25 -0.28
N LEU A 64 -14.34 -0.20 -1.13
CA LEU A 64 -14.74 -1.61 -1.13
C LEU A 64 -13.59 -2.53 -1.54
N THR A 65 -12.74 -2.11 -2.47
CA THR A 65 -11.55 -2.88 -2.88
C THR A 65 -10.54 -2.98 -1.74
N LEU A 66 -10.27 -1.87 -1.04
CA LEU A 66 -9.47 -1.87 0.18
C LEU A 66 -10.02 -2.85 1.22
N LEU A 67 -11.32 -2.79 1.51
CA LEU A 67 -11.94 -3.67 2.51
C LEU A 67 -11.83 -5.15 2.11
N ARG A 68 -11.91 -5.48 0.82
CA ARG A 68 -11.71 -6.84 0.29
C ARG A 68 -10.26 -7.32 0.38
N CYS A 69 -9.27 -6.43 0.34
CA CYS A 69 -7.86 -6.80 0.40
C CYS A 69 -7.46 -7.31 1.78
N ASP A 70 -6.49 -8.22 1.86
CA ASP A 70 -6.03 -8.78 3.13
C ASP A 70 -5.23 -7.77 3.97
N LEU A 71 -4.41 -6.95 3.30
CA LEU A 71 -3.47 -5.98 3.89
C LEU A 71 -3.57 -4.63 3.16
N GLY A 72 -3.02 -3.57 3.75
CA GLY A 72 -2.84 -2.27 3.09
C GLY A 72 -1.38 -1.83 3.04
N LEU A 73 -0.99 -1.17 1.96
CA LEU A 73 0.27 -0.45 1.77
C LEU A 73 -0.08 1.00 1.39
N PHE A 74 0.34 1.97 2.19
CA PHE A 74 -0.02 3.38 2.04
C PHE A 74 1.23 4.21 1.82
N ASN A 75 1.35 4.84 0.64
CA ASN A 75 2.47 5.72 0.31
C ASN A 75 2.24 7.11 0.88
N TYR A 76 3.08 7.49 1.83
CA TYR A 76 3.04 8.77 2.52
C TYR A 76 4.20 9.64 2.05
N ASP A 77 4.44 9.77 0.74
CA ASP A 77 5.47 10.68 0.21
C ASP A 77 4.99 12.14 0.13
N GLY A 78 5.91 13.09 -0.03
CA GLY A 78 5.59 14.53 -0.12
C GLY A 78 5.70 15.31 1.20
N THR A 79 5.66 16.64 1.13
CA THR A 79 5.61 17.47 2.36
C THR A 79 4.24 17.42 3.02
N GLU A 80 3.19 17.37 2.20
CA GLU A 80 1.82 17.12 2.60
C GLU A 80 1.42 15.73 2.13
N LEU A 81 0.64 15.02 2.96
CA LEU A 81 0.12 13.72 2.61
C LEU A 81 -0.99 13.85 1.56
N ASP A 82 -1.06 12.89 0.65
CA ASP A 82 -2.24 12.74 -0.19
C ASP A 82 -3.46 12.40 0.69
N SER A 83 -4.41 13.33 0.73
CA SER A 83 -5.62 13.19 1.54
C SER A 83 -6.46 11.95 1.17
N GLY A 84 -6.42 11.50 -0.10
CA GLY A 84 -7.08 10.27 -0.51
C GLY A 84 -6.48 9.05 0.18
N THR A 85 -5.16 8.91 0.09
CA THR A 85 -4.38 7.86 0.75
C THR A 85 -4.58 7.87 2.27
N VAL A 86 -4.69 9.05 2.91
CA VAL A 86 -5.00 9.16 4.35
C VAL A 86 -6.39 8.62 4.67
N VAL A 87 -7.41 8.98 3.89
CA VAL A 87 -8.78 8.46 4.08
C VAL A 87 -8.80 6.94 3.96
N GLU A 88 -8.12 6.39 2.95
CA GLU A 88 -8.00 4.95 2.76
C GLU A 88 -7.28 4.27 3.94
N PHE A 89 -6.18 4.84 4.44
CA PHE A 89 -5.51 4.34 5.63
C PHE A 89 -6.45 4.30 6.83
N MET A 90 -7.25 5.35 7.03
CA MET A 90 -8.23 5.39 8.12
C MET A 90 -9.31 4.33 7.98
N PHE A 91 -9.83 4.09 6.78
CA PHE A 91 -10.76 2.98 6.53
C PHE A 91 -10.14 1.62 6.84
N ALA A 92 -8.86 1.43 6.48
CA ALA A 92 -8.13 0.22 6.83
C ALA A 92 -8.04 0.05 8.35
N LYS A 93 -7.81 1.14 9.09
CA LYS A 93 -7.74 1.07 10.56
C LYS A 93 -9.10 0.84 11.20
N PHE A 94 -10.17 1.44 10.70
CA PHE A 94 -11.53 1.17 11.19
C PHE A 94 -11.94 -0.29 10.99
N ALA A 95 -11.42 -0.94 9.94
CA ALA A 95 -11.64 -2.35 9.65
C ALA A 95 -10.58 -3.29 10.28
N ASP A 96 -9.70 -2.77 11.15
CA ASP A 96 -8.57 -3.50 11.75
C ASP A 96 -7.70 -4.26 10.72
N ILE A 97 -7.52 -3.69 9.52
CA ILE A 97 -6.65 -4.25 8.49
C ILE A 97 -5.19 -3.99 8.88
N PRO A 98 -4.28 -5.00 8.77
CA PRO A 98 -2.85 -4.80 8.94
C PRO A 98 -2.30 -3.91 7.83
N SER A 99 -1.51 -2.91 8.21
CA SER A 99 -1.10 -1.83 7.31
C SER A 99 0.40 -1.59 7.32
N VAL A 100 0.98 -1.34 6.15
CA VAL A 100 2.33 -0.79 6.01
C VAL A 100 2.22 0.65 5.54
N ILE A 101 2.94 1.55 6.20
CA ILE A 101 3.12 2.92 5.70
C ILE A 101 4.51 2.98 5.05
N LEU A 102 4.57 3.38 3.79
CA LEU A 102 5.81 3.61 3.05
C LEU A 102 6.07 5.10 2.94
N ARG A 103 7.28 5.51 3.30
CA ARG A 103 7.84 6.84 3.04
C ARG A 103 9.19 6.67 2.36
N SER A 104 9.26 7.01 1.09
CA SER A 104 10.46 7.00 0.27
C SER A 104 11.13 8.39 0.16
N ASP A 105 10.41 9.45 0.54
CA ASP A 105 10.86 10.83 0.51
C ASP A 105 11.65 11.21 1.78
N PHE A 106 12.92 11.60 1.58
CA PHE A 106 13.87 11.95 2.65
C PHE A 106 13.60 13.31 3.31
N ARG A 107 12.76 14.14 2.69
CA ARG A 107 12.42 15.46 3.26
C ARG A 107 11.64 15.26 4.55
N HIS A 108 11.94 16.10 5.52
CA HIS A 108 11.12 16.19 6.73
C HIS A 108 9.72 16.68 6.35
N GLY A 109 8.72 15.93 6.80
CA GLY A 109 7.34 16.36 6.90
C GLY A 109 6.86 16.15 8.33
N GLY A 110 5.70 16.70 8.68
CA GLY A 110 5.06 16.40 9.97
C GLY A 110 5.38 17.32 11.14
N ASP A 111 4.68 17.04 12.24
CA ASP A 111 4.61 17.93 13.41
C ASP A 111 5.70 17.64 14.45
N GLN A 112 6.32 16.46 14.38
CA GLN A 112 7.23 15.93 15.40
C GLN A 112 8.48 15.29 14.77
N ARG A 113 9.49 15.03 15.60
CA ARG A 113 10.79 14.46 15.14
C ARG A 113 10.76 12.95 14.87
N ALA A 114 9.68 12.26 15.22
CA ALA A 114 9.60 10.79 15.13
C ALA A 114 9.17 10.33 13.73
N ASP A 115 7.86 10.44 13.46
CA ASP A 115 7.29 10.09 12.15
C ASP A 115 7.29 11.34 11.24
N PRO A 116 7.78 11.23 9.98
CA PRO A 116 7.96 12.37 9.08
C PRO A 116 6.66 12.78 8.36
N TRP A 117 5.54 12.80 9.09
CA TRP A 117 4.20 13.18 8.62
C TRP A 117 3.32 13.65 9.77
N ASN A 118 2.09 14.07 9.45
CA ASN A 118 1.16 14.59 10.46
C ASN A 118 0.88 13.57 11.57
N LEU A 119 1.00 14.01 12.84
CA LEU A 119 0.95 13.11 14.00
C LEU A 119 -0.36 12.32 14.10
N MET A 120 -1.46 12.85 13.54
CA MET A 120 -2.80 12.25 13.61
C MET A 120 -2.91 10.92 12.87
N THR A 121 -1.91 10.54 12.07
CA THR A 121 -1.87 9.26 11.34
C THR A 121 -0.89 8.26 11.95
N SER A 122 -0.30 8.57 13.11
CA SER A 122 0.72 7.75 13.78
C SER A 122 0.12 6.87 14.87
N PHE A 123 0.89 5.88 15.34
CA PHE A 123 0.57 4.98 16.48
C PHE A 123 -0.65 4.06 16.32
N TYR A 124 -1.26 3.98 15.14
CA TYR A 124 -2.35 3.04 14.91
C TYR A 124 -1.85 1.58 15.02
N PRO A 125 -2.62 0.69 15.69
CA PRO A 125 -2.21 -0.69 15.91
C PRO A 125 -2.06 -1.45 14.61
N ARG A 126 -1.30 -2.56 14.62
CA ARG A 126 -1.06 -3.41 13.44
C ARG A 126 -0.54 -2.61 12.24
N THR A 127 0.33 -1.64 12.51
CA THR A 127 0.94 -0.79 11.49
C THR A 127 2.45 -0.90 11.60
N THR A 128 3.14 -1.01 10.47
CA THR A 128 4.61 -0.96 10.40
C THR A 128 5.05 0.09 9.39
N ASN A 129 6.03 0.90 9.77
CA ASN A 129 6.56 1.95 8.91
C ASN A 129 7.77 1.44 8.12
N VAL A 130 7.87 1.84 6.87
CA VAL A 130 9.03 1.68 5.99
C VAL A 130 9.46 3.09 5.58
N ILE A 131 10.47 3.62 6.27
CA ILE A 131 11.03 4.94 5.98
C ILE A 131 12.40 4.75 5.34
N VAL A 132 12.54 5.15 4.08
CA VAL A 132 13.73 4.86 3.27
C VAL A 132 14.07 6.07 2.41
N ASP A 133 15.30 6.59 2.49
CA ASP A 133 15.75 7.66 1.59
C ASP A 133 15.98 7.10 0.17
N SER A 134 14.98 7.29 -0.71
CA SER A 134 15.06 6.86 -2.12
C SER A 134 16.22 7.53 -2.87
N LEU A 135 16.48 8.82 -2.65
CA LEU A 135 17.57 9.53 -3.33
C LEU A 135 18.94 9.02 -2.89
N GLY A 136 19.12 8.79 -1.60
CA GLY A 136 20.31 8.19 -1.02
C GLY A 136 20.55 6.77 -1.55
N LEU A 137 19.50 5.95 -1.62
CA LEU A 137 19.55 4.62 -2.22
C LEU A 137 19.93 4.68 -3.71
N TYR A 138 19.27 5.54 -4.49
CA TYR A 138 19.57 5.73 -5.91
C TYR A 138 21.04 6.10 -6.14
N LYS A 139 21.57 7.08 -5.38
CA LYS A 139 22.98 7.49 -5.47
C LYS A 139 23.93 6.36 -5.11
N THR A 140 23.57 5.55 -4.11
CA THR A 140 24.38 4.40 -3.67
C THR A 140 24.42 3.33 -4.76
N THR A 141 23.27 2.99 -5.34
CA THR A 141 23.16 2.06 -6.47
C THR A 141 23.93 2.53 -7.70
N MET A 142 23.80 3.82 -8.04
CA MET A 142 24.52 4.42 -9.16
C MET A 142 26.05 4.32 -8.96
N LYS A 143 26.54 4.57 -7.74
CA LYS A 143 27.97 4.47 -7.41
C LYS A 143 28.47 3.03 -7.43
N SER A 144 27.68 2.06 -6.96
CA SER A 144 28.11 0.65 -6.95
C SER A 144 28.16 0.04 -8.35
N ARG A 145 27.28 0.48 -9.26
CA ARG A 145 27.21 -0.02 -10.62
C ARG A 145 28.17 0.65 -11.60
N ARG A 146 28.71 1.83 -11.25
CA ARG A 146 29.53 2.64 -12.16
C ARG A 146 30.90 2.91 -11.54
N THR A 147 31.93 2.28 -12.10
CA THR A 147 33.33 2.47 -11.69
C THR A 147 33.95 3.74 -12.28
N LYS A 148 33.36 4.32 -13.33
CA LYS A 148 33.83 5.56 -13.97
C LYS A 148 32.64 6.45 -14.37
N PRO A 149 32.84 7.79 -14.44
CA PRO A 149 31.88 8.70 -15.06
C PRO A 149 31.62 8.26 -16.50
N GLN A 150 30.35 8.16 -16.88
CA GLN A 150 29.94 7.86 -18.25
C GLN A 150 29.53 9.14 -18.95
N ASP A 151 29.79 9.19 -20.25
CA ASP A 151 29.23 10.20 -21.14
C ASP A 151 27.69 10.16 -21.12
N GLU A 152 27.05 11.33 -21.22
CA GLU A 152 25.59 11.48 -21.13
C GLU A 152 24.85 10.75 -22.26
N ILE A 153 25.40 10.71 -23.47
CA ILE A 153 24.80 10.00 -24.60
C ILE A 153 24.80 8.50 -24.31
N VAL A 154 25.92 7.97 -23.81
CA VAL A 154 26.05 6.56 -23.41
C VAL A 154 25.06 6.25 -22.27
N ARG A 155 24.98 7.12 -21.25
CA ARG A 155 24.08 6.96 -20.11
C ARG A 155 22.61 6.85 -20.55
N LEU A 156 22.18 7.75 -21.44
CA LEU A 156 20.80 7.85 -21.91
C LEU A 156 20.45 6.71 -22.89
N ALA A 157 21.30 6.45 -23.88
CA ALA A 157 21.07 5.39 -24.87
C ALA A 157 21.02 4.00 -24.24
N GLY A 158 21.85 3.75 -23.21
CA GLY A 158 21.87 2.51 -22.45
C GLY A 158 20.85 2.44 -21.31
N GLN A 159 20.01 3.46 -21.09
CA GLN A 159 19.01 3.53 -20.02
C GLN A 159 19.58 3.25 -18.61
N HIS A 160 20.84 3.59 -18.38
CA HIS A 160 21.55 3.21 -17.15
C HIS A 160 20.91 3.80 -15.89
N SER A 161 20.38 5.01 -15.96
CA SER A 161 19.68 5.64 -14.84
C SER A 161 18.35 4.98 -14.51
N THR A 162 17.62 4.48 -15.52
CA THR A 162 16.41 3.68 -15.28
C THR A 162 16.80 2.40 -14.56
N ALA A 163 17.86 1.71 -15.01
CA ALA A 163 18.35 0.50 -14.35
C ALA A 163 18.79 0.74 -12.89
N ASP A 164 19.40 1.88 -12.59
CA ASP A 164 19.74 2.26 -11.21
C ASP A 164 18.47 2.51 -10.37
N GLY A 165 17.45 3.16 -10.96
CA GLY A 165 16.14 3.37 -10.33
C GLY A 165 15.40 2.06 -10.05
N GLN A 166 15.48 1.10 -10.97
CA GLN A 166 14.93 -0.25 -10.82
C GLN A 166 15.52 -0.97 -9.60
N HIS A 167 16.85 -1.00 -9.48
CA HIS A 167 17.53 -1.62 -8.34
C HIS A 167 17.26 -0.89 -7.02
N MET A 168 17.15 0.45 -7.04
CA MET A 168 16.69 1.20 -5.88
C MET A 168 15.29 0.73 -5.46
N CYS A 169 14.36 0.62 -6.41
CA CYS A 169 12.99 0.20 -6.13
C CYS A 169 12.92 -1.24 -5.61
N GLU A 170 13.72 -2.15 -6.13
CA GLU A 170 13.86 -3.53 -5.60
C GLU A 170 14.24 -3.54 -4.11
N ARG A 171 15.16 -2.68 -3.68
CA ARG A 171 15.54 -2.57 -2.26
C ARG A 171 14.41 -2.03 -1.38
N ILE A 172 13.62 -1.10 -1.92
CA ILE A 172 12.40 -0.59 -1.25
C ILE A 172 11.36 -1.71 -1.16
N ALA A 173 11.16 -2.46 -2.24
CA ALA A 173 10.25 -3.60 -2.29
C ALA A 173 10.61 -4.65 -1.23
N GLU A 174 11.89 -5.01 -1.09
CA GLU A 174 12.34 -5.92 -0.02
C GLU A 174 12.02 -5.38 1.39
N ALA A 175 12.12 -4.08 1.60
CA ALA A 175 11.75 -3.46 2.87
C ALA A 175 10.23 -3.52 3.10
N CYS A 176 9.43 -3.29 2.07
CA CYS A 176 7.98 -3.46 2.10
C CYS A 176 7.59 -4.92 2.39
N VAL A 177 8.21 -5.90 1.74
CA VAL A 177 7.97 -7.34 1.99
C VAL A 177 8.24 -7.69 3.44
N ARG A 178 9.39 -7.28 3.99
CA ARG A 178 9.69 -7.50 5.42
C ARG A 178 8.69 -6.83 6.35
N ALA A 179 8.15 -5.66 5.98
CA ALA A 179 7.13 -4.99 6.76
C ALA A 179 5.77 -5.69 6.67
N LEU A 180 5.38 -6.15 5.48
CA LEU A 180 4.20 -6.97 5.24
C LEU A 180 4.26 -8.28 6.02
N ASP A 181 5.44 -8.91 6.09
CA ASP A 181 5.68 -10.10 6.90
C ASP A 181 5.40 -9.84 8.38
N ARG A 182 5.89 -8.71 8.90
CA ARG A 182 5.67 -8.30 10.29
C ARG A 182 4.19 -8.09 10.56
N VAL A 183 3.50 -7.27 9.77
CA VAL A 183 2.09 -6.91 10.07
C VAL A 183 1.14 -8.08 9.92
N VAL A 184 1.42 -9.04 9.02
CA VAL A 184 0.66 -10.29 8.92
C VAL A 184 0.72 -11.12 10.22
N ALA A 185 1.85 -11.05 10.94
CA ALA A 185 2.04 -11.77 12.19
C ALA A 185 1.47 -11.03 13.42
N ILE A 186 1.03 -9.78 13.29
CA ILE A 186 0.44 -9.04 14.41
C ILE A 186 -1.03 -9.43 14.54
N GLU A 187 -1.40 -9.94 15.71
CA GLU A 187 -2.77 -10.35 16.02
C GLU A 187 -3.78 -9.19 15.86
N PRO A 188 -5.03 -9.49 15.44
CA PRO A 188 -6.13 -8.53 15.39
C PRO A 188 -6.39 -7.89 16.75
N VAL A 189 -6.62 -6.58 16.76
CA VAL A 189 -6.96 -5.84 17.99
C VAL A 189 -8.47 -5.77 18.19
N MET A 190 -9.26 -5.89 17.11
CA MET A 190 -10.72 -5.85 17.16
C MET A 190 -11.29 -7.09 17.89
N PRO A 191 -11.95 -6.91 19.05
CA PRO A 191 -12.57 -8.01 19.79
C PRO A 191 -13.63 -8.73 18.95
N LYS A 192 -13.72 -10.06 19.09
CA LYS A 192 -14.65 -10.91 18.32
C LYS A 192 -16.09 -10.41 18.31
N HIS A 193 -16.59 -9.94 19.45
CA HIS A 193 -17.97 -9.46 19.60
C HIS A 193 -18.25 -8.12 18.91
N LEU A 194 -17.23 -7.35 18.51
CA LEU A 194 -17.40 -6.08 17.78
C LEU A 194 -17.27 -6.23 16.27
N ARG A 195 -16.78 -7.36 15.76
CA ARG A 195 -16.43 -7.50 14.35
C ARG A 195 -17.63 -7.35 13.42
N GLU A 196 -18.69 -8.10 13.71
CA GLU A 196 -19.91 -8.03 12.91
C GLU A 196 -20.52 -6.62 12.95
N GLU A 197 -20.60 -6.01 14.14
CA GLU A 197 -21.15 -4.66 14.31
C GLU A 197 -20.36 -3.60 13.56
N ILE A 198 -19.03 -3.66 13.59
CA ILE A 198 -18.17 -2.71 12.87
C ILE A 198 -18.30 -2.90 11.37
N TYR A 199 -18.32 -4.14 10.87
CA TYR A 199 -18.50 -4.41 9.44
C TYR A 199 -19.91 -4.02 8.93
N ASN A 200 -20.93 -4.23 9.75
CA ASN A 200 -22.28 -3.71 9.50
C ASN A 200 -22.29 -2.18 9.43
N TRP A 201 -21.57 -1.51 10.33
CA TRP A 201 -21.43 -0.05 10.30
C TRP A 201 -20.68 0.44 9.06
N LEU A 202 -19.59 -0.24 8.68
CA LEU A 202 -18.82 0.08 7.47
C LEU A 202 -19.65 -0.10 6.19
N ALA A 203 -20.66 -0.98 6.18
CA ALA A 203 -21.60 -1.09 5.06
C ALA A 203 -22.55 0.12 4.93
N LEU A 204 -22.72 0.92 5.99
CA LEU A 204 -23.69 2.02 6.07
C LEU A 204 -23.01 3.39 6.02
N MET A 205 -22.00 3.61 6.86
CA MET A 205 -21.38 4.92 7.12
C MET A 205 -20.89 5.64 5.86
N PRO A 206 -20.20 4.97 4.91
CA PRO A 206 -19.73 5.63 3.69
C PRO A 206 -20.87 5.99 2.73
N SER A 207 -22.09 5.48 2.98
CA SER A 207 -23.25 5.62 2.12
C SER A 207 -23.00 5.05 0.72
N PHE A 208 -22.44 3.85 0.61
CA PHE A 208 -22.13 3.22 -0.70
C PHE A 208 -23.36 3.14 -1.61
N ARG A 209 -23.16 3.27 -2.93
CA ARG A 209 -24.21 2.97 -3.90
C ARG A 209 -24.55 1.48 -3.86
N GLY A 210 -25.85 1.17 -3.79
CA GLY A 210 -26.34 -0.21 -3.83
C GLY A 210 -27.53 -0.41 -2.89
N LYS A 211 -28.08 -1.62 -2.90
CA LYS A 211 -29.14 -2.00 -1.95
C LYS A 211 -28.49 -2.29 -0.59
N PRO A 212 -28.96 -1.71 0.53
CA PRO A 212 -28.35 -1.90 1.85
C PRO A 212 -28.15 -3.37 2.24
N LYS A 213 -29.13 -4.23 1.95
CA LYS A 213 -29.06 -5.68 2.21
C LYS A 213 -27.94 -6.37 1.42
N ALA A 214 -27.67 -5.93 0.18
CA ALA A 214 -26.62 -6.49 -0.64
C ALA A 214 -25.23 -6.07 -0.15
N LEU A 215 -25.08 -4.80 0.23
CA LEU A 215 -23.85 -4.27 0.83
C LEU A 215 -23.53 -4.99 2.14
N ARG A 216 -24.49 -5.14 3.04
CA ARG A 216 -24.30 -5.89 4.30
C ARG A 216 -23.78 -7.30 4.03
N LYS A 217 -24.46 -8.04 3.14
CA LYS A 217 -24.03 -9.40 2.75
C LYS A 217 -22.61 -9.44 2.18
N GLU A 218 -22.20 -8.40 1.44
CA GLU A 218 -20.86 -8.30 0.91
C GLU A 218 -19.81 -8.09 2.03
N LEU A 219 -20.08 -7.18 2.97
CA LEU A 219 -19.20 -6.92 4.10
C LEU A 219 -19.13 -8.12 5.05
N ASP A 220 -20.22 -8.86 5.23
CA ASP A 220 -20.24 -10.12 5.97
C ASP A 220 -19.29 -11.15 5.33
N ALA A 221 -19.34 -11.30 4.01
CA ALA A 221 -18.45 -12.22 3.28
C ALA A 221 -16.98 -11.79 3.38
N ILE A 222 -16.69 -10.48 3.37
CA ILE A 222 -15.34 -9.95 3.59
C ILE A 222 -14.86 -10.28 5.01
N LEU A 223 -15.71 -10.12 6.02
CA LEU A 223 -15.40 -10.45 7.40
C LEU A 223 -15.11 -11.95 7.56
N GLU A 224 -15.96 -12.82 7.01
CA GLU A 224 -15.78 -14.28 7.01
C GLU A 224 -14.46 -14.69 6.36
N HIS A 225 -14.13 -14.11 5.20
CA HIS A 225 -12.86 -14.35 4.51
C HIS A 225 -11.68 -13.98 5.40
N LYS A 226 -11.68 -12.78 5.99
CA LYS A 226 -10.58 -12.32 6.85
C LYS A 226 -10.44 -13.17 8.12
N ALA A 227 -11.56 -13.57 8.73
CA ALA A 227 -11.56 -14.46 9.88
C ALA A 227 -10.99 -15.84 9.55
N SER A 228 -11.39 -16.42 8.41
CA SER A 228 -10.85 -17.72 7.94
C SER A 228 -9.34 -17.70 7.71
N ARG A 229 -8.78 -16.51 7.44
CA ARG A 229 -7.36 -16.31 7.21
C ARG A 229 -6.56 -15.95 8.46
N GLY A 230 -7.22 -15.76 9.61
CA GLY A 230 -6.61 -15.27 10.85
C GLY A 230 -6.23 -13.78 10.80
N LEU A 231 -6.86 -13.01 9.91
CA LEU A 231 -6.59 -11.57 9.76
C LEU A 231 -7.55 -10.69 10.56
N LEU A 232 -8.67 -11.28 11.01
CA LEU A 232 -9.59 -10.76 12.02
C LEU A 232 -9.96 -11.88 12.97
#